data_AF-A0A174W2H5-F1
#
_entry.id   AF-A0A174W2H5-F1
#
_cell.length_a   1.000
_cell.length_b   1.000
_cell.length_c   1.000
_cell.angle_alpha   90.00
_cell.angle_beta   90.00
_cell.angle_gamma   90.00
#
_symmetry.space_group_name_H-M   'P 1'
#
loop_
_entity.id
_entity.type
_entity.pdbx_description
1 polymer ?
#
loop_
_entity_poly.entity_id
_entity_poly.type
_entity_poly.pdbx_seq_one_letter_code
_entity_poly.pdbx_strand_id
1 'polypeptide(L)'
;MKTWKNRFQKVLAILLAICLVTGCMGASKVQAATSKSGTTYYYTWLHRQKGGVQVYSGKKYYMTGTMKATCKGNTLTMYSSFNTSKNGTLNNQSKKAFVKYGKHTFKLTSKTKYCYYEEGGKRYSTKAHFMSTVKRLNGLGLWIKVTNGKVVEMSFHS
;
A
#
# COMPACT_ATOMS: atom_id res chain seq x y z
N MET A 1 52.61 8.92 -1.99
CA MET A 1 51.31 9.42 -2.52
C MET A 1 50.46 8.36 -3.24
N LYS A 2 51.03 7.51 -4.12
CA LYS A 2 50.30 6.47 -4.87
C LYS A 2 49.59 5.43 -3.98
N THR A 3 50.26 4.95 -2.94
CA THR A 3 49.75 3.96 -1.98
C THR A 3 48.61 4.49 -1.11
N TRP A 4 48.65 5.77 -0.75
CA TRP A 4 47.61 6.42 0.06
C TRP A 4 46.32 6.63 -0.73
N LYS A 5 46.43 7.09 -1.99
CA LYS A 5 45.28 7.19 -2.91
C LYS A 5 44.60 5.83 -3.14
N ASN A 6 45.37 4.75 -3.29
CA ASN A 6 44.83 3.40 -3.44
C ASN A 6 44.11 2.89 -2.17
N ARG A 7 44.65 3.20 -0.98
CA ARG A 7 43.98 2.84 0.29
C ARG A 7 42.70 3.65 0.50
N PHE A 8 42.73 4.95 0.18
CA PHE A 8 41.56 5.83 0.28
C PHE A 8 40.44 5.42 -0.68
N GLN A 9 40.76 5.10 -1.94
CA GLN A 9 39.76 4.60 -2.90
C GLN A 9 39.14 3.27 -2.47
N LYS A 10 39.92 2.37 -1.86
CA LYS A 10 39.37 1.11 -1.31
C LYS A 10 38.44 1.36 -0.13
N VAL A 11 38.78 2.27 0.78
CA VAL A 11 37.91 2.64 1.91
C VAL A 11 36.62 3.31 1.42
N LEU A 12 36.71 4.21 0.43
CA LEU A 12 35.54 4.86 -0.17
C LEU A 12 34.64 3.85 -0.88
N ALA A 13 35.21 2.87 -1.60
CA ALA A 13 34.45 1.80 -2.23
C ALA A 13 33.74 0.90 -1.21
N ILE A 14 34.39 0.59 -0.08
CA ILE A 14 33.78 -0.18 1.03
C ILE A 14 32.64 0.62 1.68
N LEU A 15 32.83 1.91 1.95
CA LEU A 15 31.78 2.79 2.49
C LEU A 15 30.58 2.90 1.54
N LEU A 16 30.81 3.07 0.24
CA LEU A 16 29.75 3.07 -0.77
C LEU A 16 29.02 1.73 -0.84
N ALA A 17 29.73 0.60 -0.75
CA ALA A 17 29.13 -0.73 -0.70
C ALA A 17 28.28 -0.92 0.56
N ILE A 18 28.74 -0.45 1.72
CA ILE A 18 27.97 -0.48 2.98
C ILE A 18 26.74 0.42 2.86
N CYS A 19 26.84 1.62 2.28
CA CYS A 19 25.69 2.51 2.03
C CYS A 19 24.69 1.91 1.03
N LEU A 20 25.15 1.17 0.02
CA LEU A 20 24.28 0.42 -0.90
C LEU A 20 23.56 -0.73 -0.18
N VAL A 21 24.26 -1.49 0.68
CA VAL A 21 23.69 -2.63 1.43
C VAL A 21 22.72 -2.15 2.53
N THR A 22 23.06 -1.09 3.27
CA THR A 22 22.19 -0.50 4.30
C THR A 22 21.06 0.35 3.71
N GLY A 23 21.28 1.01 2.56
CA GLY A 23 20.24 1.69 1.79
C GLY A 23 19.20 0.74 1.17
N CYS A 24 19.53 -0.55 1.06
CA CYS A 24 18.57 -1.60 0.67
C CYS A 24 17.69 -2.09 1.83
N MET A 25 17.99 -1.72 3.09
CA MET A 25 17.26 -2.18 4.28
C MET A 25 16.24 -1.16 4.82
N GLY A 26 15.83 -0.17 4.02
CA GLY A 26 14.90 0.91 4.43
C GLY A 26 13.59 1.00 3.63
N ALA A 27 13.34 0.06 2.73
CA ALA A 27 12.04 -0.09 2.10
C ALA A 27 11.65 -1.56 2.21
N SER A 28 10.68 -1.85 3.08
CA SER A 28 9.84 -3.02 2.85
C SER A 28 9.33 -2.87 1.41
N LYS A 29 9.95 -3.58 0.46
CA LYS A 29 9.38 -3.77 -0.87
C LYS A 29 8.13 -4.60 -0.65
N VAL A 30 7.01 -3.98 -0.28
CA VAL A 30 5.74 -4.70 -0.27
C VAL A 30 5.27 -4.76 -1.71
N GLN A 31 5.69 -5.83 -2.40
CA GLN A 31 4.85 -7.02 -2.58
C GLN A 31 3.33 -6.78 -2.64
N ALA A 32 2.87 -5.72 -3.30
CA ALA A 32 1.48 -5.62 -3.77
C ALA A 32 1.38 -5.85 -5.30
N ALA A 33 2.51 -5.79 -6.00
CA ALA A 33 2.60 -5.98 -7.46
C ALA A 33 3.26 -7.32 -7.87
N THR A 34 3.36 -8.30 -6.97
CA THR A 34 4.04 -9.60 -7.26
C THR A 34 3.10 -10.76 -7.58
N SER A 35 1.77 -10.61 -7.58
CA SER A 35 0.90 -11.61 -8.21
C SER A 35 0.91 -11.38 -9.74
N LYS A 36 1.81 -12.07 -10.45
CA LYS A 36 1.94 -11.97 -11.92
C LYS A 36 0.65 -12.35 -12.67
N SER A 37 -0.31 -13.01 -12.02
CA SER A 37 -1.64 -13.29 -12.56
C SER A 37 -2.73 -13.11 -11.50
N GLY A 38 -3.91 -12.65 -11.95
CA GLY A 38 -5.13 -12.60 -11.15
C GLY A 38 -5.45 -11.23 -10.55
N THR A 39 -6.54 -11.20 -9.80
CA THR A 39 -7.06 -9.99 -9.13
C THR A 39 -6.93 -10.12 -7.62
N THR A 40 -6.45 -9.07 -6.98
CA THR A 40 -6.43 -8.91 -5.54
C THR A 40 -7.05 -7.57 -5.17
N TYR A 41 -7.96 -7.60 -4.21
CA TYR A 41 -8.56 -6.43 -3.59
C TYR A 41 -7.80 -6.14 -2.29
N TYR A 42 -7.51 -4.88 -2.04
CA TYR A 42 -6.95 -4.39 -0.79
C TYR A 42 -7.94 -3.41 -0.17
N TYR A 43 -8.20 -3.55 1.12
CA TYR A 43 -9.13 -2.70 1.85
C TYR A 43 -8.57 -2.18 3.17
N THR A 44 -8.80 -0.89 3.43
CA THR A 44 -8.50 -0.22 4.69
C THR A 44 -9.79 0.18 5.39
N TRP A 45 -9.92 -0.10 6.69
CA TRP A 45 -11.08 0.33 7.47
C TRP A 45 -11.03 1.83 7.78
N LEU A 46 -12.15 2.39 8.24
CA LEU A 46 -12.28 3.77 8.72
C LEU A 46 -11.66 3.98 10.11
N HIS A 47 -10.42 3.51 10.29
CA HIS A 47 -9.72 3.55 11.57
C HIS A 47 -8.33 4.17 11.43
N ARG A 48 -8.12 5.33 12.08
CA ARG A 48 -6.86 6.10 12.02
C ARG A 48 -5.82 5.56 13.01
N GLN A 49 -5.48 4.29 12.86
CA GLN A 49 -4.45 3.59 13.63
C GLN A 49 -3.65 2.65 12.70
N LYS A 50 -2.64 1.96 13.24
CA LYS A 50 -1.87 0.96 12.47
C LYS A 50 -2.69 -0.31 12.14
N GLY A 51 -3.82 -0.53 12.83
CA GLY A 51 -4.53 -1.81 12.82
C GLY A 51 -3.82 -2.86 13.69
N GLY A 52 -4.33 -4.08 13.69
CA GLY A 52 -3.82 -5.16 14.54
C GLY A 52 -4.85 -6.25 14.80
N VAL A 53 -4.50 -7.16 15.72
CA VAL A 53 -5.42 -8.21 16.16
C VAL A 53 -6.20 -7.70 17.37
N GLN A 54 -7.52 -7.75 17.28
CA GLN A 54 -8.44 -7.51 18.39
C GLN A 54 -9.14 -8.82 18.72
N VAL A 55 -9.45 -9.04 20.00
CA VAL A 55 -10.16 -10.24 20.46
C VAL A 55 -11.50 -9.80 21.03
N TYR A 56 -12.57 -10.29 20.44
CA TYR A 56 -13.94 -10.05 20.89
C TYR A 56 -14.63 -11.39 21.10
N SER A 57 -15.15 -11.64 22.30
CA SER A 57 -15.83 -12.88 22.67
C SER A 57 -15.06 -14.15 22.23
N GLY A 58 -13.74 -14.17 22.49
CA GLY A 58 -12.84 -15.28 22.13
C GLY A 58 -12.45 -15.37 20.64
N LYS A 59 -13.03 -14.56 19.76
CA LYS A 59 -12.72 -14.54 18.32
C LYS A 59 -11.70 -13.46 17.99
N LYS A 60 -10.76 -13.78 17.09
CA LYS A 60 -9.72 -12.86 16.62
C LYS A 60 -10.18 -12.12 15.36
N TYR A 61 -10.06 -10.81 15.40
CA TYR A 61 -10.36 -9.89 14.31
C TYR A 61 -9.11 -9.12 13.92
N TYR A 62 -8.79 -9.17 12.64
CA TYR A 62 -7.66 -8.51 12.01
C TYR A 62 -8.11 -7.17 11.45
N MET A 63 -8.08 -6.17 12.32
CA MET A 63 -8.52 -4.82 12.04
C MET A 63 -7.44 -4.08 11.25
N THR A 64 -7.84 -3.38 10.21
CA THR A 64 -6.91 -2.60 9.40
C THR A 64 -6.98 -1.14 9.75
N GLY A 65 -5.97 -0.39 9.35
CA GLY A 65 -5.95 1.04 9.56
C GLY A 65 -4.86 1.71 8.75
N THR A 66 -5.06 3.00 8.51
CA THR A 66 -4.17 3.82 7.71
C THR A 66 -3.79 5.08 8.49
N MET A 67 -2.48 5.32 8.58
CA MET A 67 -1.94 6.52 9.22
C MET A 67 -1.76 7.65 8.21
N LYS A 68 -1.41 7.31 6.97
CA LYS A 68 -1.08 8.28 5.92
C LYS A 68 -1.22 7.67 4.53
N ALA A 69 -1.78 8.43 3.60
CA ALA A 69 -1.79 8.11 2.18
C ALA A 69 -1.38 9.34 1.37
N THR A 70 -0.47 9.15 0.42
CA THR A 70 0.03 10.22 -0.47
C THR A 70 0.17 9.71 -1.89
N CYS A 71 -0.20 10.51 -2.87
CA CYS A 71 0.01 10.20 -4.28
C CYS A 71 1.01 11.19 -4.88
N LYS A 72 2.11 10.68 -5.45
CA LYS A 72 3.08 11.47 -6.23
C LYS A 72 3.13 10.92 -7.64
N GLY A 73 2.71 11.72 -8.62
CA GLY A 73 2.56 11.27 -10.01
C GLY A 73 1.64 10.06 -10.10
N ASN A 74 2.16 8.92 -10.55
CA ASN A 74 1.43 7.66 -10.71
C ASN A 74 1.73 6.63 -9.61
N THR A 75 2.26 7.08 -8.47
CA THR A 75 2.58 6.20 -7.35
C THR A 75 1.80 6.63 -6.13
N LEU A 76 0.86 5.78 -5.70
CA LEU A 76 0.21 5.90 -4.40
C LEU A 76 1.10 5.21 -3.36
N THR A 77 1.41 5.91 -2.27
CA THR A 77 2.11 5.36 -1.11
C THR A 77 1.20 5.44 0.11
N MET A 78 1.02 4.32 0.79
CA MET A 78 0.17 4.20 1.97
C MET A 78 0.97 3.60 3.13
N TYR A 79 0.83 4.22 4.29
CA TYR A 79 1.30 3.68 5.57
C TYR A 79 0.10 3.03 6.26
N SER A 80 -0.08 1.74 6.00
CA SER A 80 -1.35 1.04 6.26
C SER A 80 -1.14 -0.43 6.54
N SER A 81 -2.11 -1.05 7.22
CA SER A 81 -2.44 -2.47 7.11
C SER A 81 -3.60 -2.66 6.12
N PHE A 82 -3.80 -3.86 5.58
CA PHE A 82 -4.89 -4.16 4.64
C PHE A 82 -5.55 -5.50 4.92
N ASN A 83 -6.83 -5.60 4.58
CA ASN A 83 -7.51 -6.87 4.38
C ASN A 83 -7.50 -7.13 2.88
N THR A 84 -7.22 -8.38 2.50
CA THR A 84 -7.07 -8.76 1.10
C THR A 84 -8.08 -9.84 0.71
N SER A 85 -8.48 -9.81 -0.55
CA SER A 85 -9.43 -10.76 -1.11
C SER A 85 -9.16 -11.00 -2.59
N LYS A 86 -9.48 -12.20 -3.10
CA LYS A 86 -9.42 -12.50 -4.53
C LYS A 86 -10.72 -12.17 -5.27
N ASN A 87 -11.85 -12.19 -4.56
CA ASN A 87 -13.20 -12.01 -5.13
C ASN A 87 -13.90 -10.72 -4.65
N GLY A 88 -13.27 -9.94 -3.77
CA GLY A 88 -13.84 -8.70 -3.23
C GLY A 88 -14.61 -8.89 -1.93
N THR A 89 -14.82 -10.13 -1.46
CA THR A 89 -15.42 -10.39 -0.15
C THR A 89 -14.36 -10.31 0.94
N LEU A 90 -14.61 -9.49 1.96
CA LEU A 90 -13.70 -9.32 3.09
C LEU A 90 -13.92 -10.41 4.13
N ASN A 91 -12.83 -10.93 4.70
CA ASN A 91 -12.86 -11.79 5.87
C ASN A 91 -11.85 -11.26 6.90
N ASN A 92 -12.34 -10.44 7.83
CA ASN A 92 -11.52 -9.85 8.88
C ASN A 92 -11.12 -10.85 9.98
N GLN A 93 -11.59 -12.10 9.96
CA GLN A 93 -11.12 -13.14 10.89
C GLN A 93 -9.97 -13.97 10.30
N SER A 94 -9.65 -13.79 9.01
CA SER A 94 -8.59 -14.53 8.34
C SER A 94 -7.23 -13.88 8.52
N LYS A 95 -6.34 -14.55 9.26
CA LYS A 95 -4.92 -14.16 9.35
C LYS A 95 -4.24 -14.08 7.97
N LYS A 96 -4.62 -14.97 7.04
CA LYS A 96 -4.03 -15.03 5.69
C LYS A 96 -4.44 -13.83 4.83
N ALA A 97 -5.63 -13.29 5.06
CA ALA A 97 -6.13 -12.11 4.36
C ALA A 97 -5.50 -10.82 4.89
N PHE A 98 -4.91 -10.84 6.09
CA PHE A 98 -4.38 -9.66 6.74
C PHE A 98 -2.93 -9.34 6.30
N VAL A 99 -2.75 -8.17 5.72
CA VAL A 99 -1.46 -7.57 5.45
C VAL A 99 -1.12 -6.63 6.59
N LYS A 100 0.01 -6.90 7.25
CA LYS A 100 0.49 -6.11 8.39
C LYS A 100 0.77 -4.66 8.00
N TYR A 101 0.74 -3.80 9.02
CA TYR A 101 1.09 -2.39 8.86
C TYR A 101 2.48 -2.23 8.28
N GLY A 102 2.61 -1.35 7.29
CA GLY A 102 3.88 -1.03 6.66
C GLY A 102 3.74 0.08 5.63
N LYS A 103 4.84 0.39 4.95
CA LYS A 103 4.84 1.26 3.77
C LYS A 103 4.53 0.40 2.54
N HIS A 104 3.43 0.72 1.87
CA HIS A 104 2.93 0.02 0.70
C HIS A 104 2.82 0.97 -0.47
N THR A 105 3.20 0.51 -1.66
CA THR A 105 3.16 1.34 -2.87
C THR A 105 2.34 0.66 -3.96
N PHE A 106 1.45 1.42 -4.57
CA PHE A 106 0.61 0.97 -5.67
C PHE A 106 0.89 1.82 -6.91
N LYS A 107 1.09 1.16 -8.05
CA LYS A 107 1.31 1.83 -9.32
C LYS A 107 -0.02 2.08 -10.02
N LEU A 108 -0.37 3.35 -10.14
CA LEU A 108 -1.51 3.82 -10.91
C LEU A 108 -1.14 3.86 -12.39
N THR A 109 -2.13 3.72 -13.25
CA THR A 109 -2.00 3.81 -14.70
C THR A 109 -2.99 4.84 -15.24
N SER A 110 -2.83 5.24 -16.51
CA SER A 110 -3.83 6.07 -17.20
C SER A 110 -5.20 5.39 -17.30
N LYS A 111 -5.25 4.06 -17.21
CA LYS A 111 -6.48 3.25 -17.25
C LYS A 111 -7.11 3.01 -15.87
N THR A 112 -6.46 3.45 -14.78
CA THR A 112 -7.01 3.28 -13.44
C THR A 112 -8.30 4.07 -13.31
N LYS A 113 -9.39 3.38 -12.94
CA LYS A 113 -10.69 4.00 -12.69
C LYS A 113 -10.78 4.45 -11.23
N TYR A 114 -11.48 5.56 -11.00
CA TYR A 114 -11.70 6.13 -9.67
C TYR A 114 -13.20 6.32 -9.48
N CYS A 115 -13.77 5.81 -8.40
CA CYS A 115 -15.22 5.89 -8.21
C CYS A 115 -15.64 5.90 -6.74
N TYR A 116 -16.87 6.33 -6.51
CA TYR A 116 -17.55 6.29 -5.24
C TYR A 116 -18.75 5.36 -5.38
N TYR A 117 -18.90 4.42 -4.45
CA TYR A 117 -20.10 3.61 -4.31
C TYR A 117 -20.97 4.31 -3.27
N GLU A 118 -22.08 4.87 -3.72
CA GLU A 118 -23.09 5.56 -2.92
C GLU A 118 -24.43 4.81 -3.07
N GLU A 119 -25.48 5.20 -2.33
CA GLU A 119 -26.83 4.59 -2.45
C GLU A 119 -27.36 4.56 -3.89
N GLY A 120 -27.06 5.60 -4.69
CA GLY A 120 -27.41 5.69 -6.12
C GLY A 120 -26.52 4.88 -7.06
N GLY A 121 -25.66 4.00 -6.52
CA GLY A 121 -24.73 3.18 -7.27
C GLY A 121 -23.37 3.83 -7.52
N LYS A 122 -22.67 3.31 -8.53
CA LYS A 122 -21.27 3.64 -8.81
C LYS A 122 -21.14 4.96 -9.57
N ARG A 123 -20.46 5.94 -8.99
CA ARG A 123 -20.16 7.24 -9.61
C ARG A 123 -18.66 7.39 -9.89
N TYR A 124 -18.29 7.57 -11.15
CA TYR A 124 -16.90 7.79 -11.53
C TYR A 124 -16.44 9.22 -11.22
N SER A 125 -15.14 9.36 -10.94
CA SER A 125 -14.51 10.63 -10.62
C SER A 125 -13.18 10.79 -11.35
N THR A 126 -12.69 12.02 -11.42
CA THR A 126 -11.35 12.29 -11.92
C THR A 126 -10.30 11.84 -10.92
N LYS A 127 -9.09 11.51 -11.39
CA LYS A 127 -7.95 11.20 -10.52
C LYS A 127 -7.69 12.32 -9.50
N ALA A 128 -7.74 13.58 -9.95
CA ALA A 128 -7.46 14.72 -9.09
C ALA A 128 -8.45 14.82 -7.92
N HIS A 129 -9.74 14.72 -8.22
CA HIS A 129 -10.79 14.80 -7.19
C HIS A 129 -10.72 13.60 -6.23
N PHE A 130 -10.55 12.39 -6.77
CA PHE A 130 -10.42 11.19 -5.95
C PHE A 130 -9.20 11.26 -5.02
N MET A 131 -8.04 11.70 -5.53
CA MET A 131 -6.81 11.82 -4.72
C MET A 131 -6.91 12.93 -3.66
N SER A 132 -7.69 13.98 -3.91
CA SER A 132 -8.04 14.97 -2.87
C SER A 132 -8.75 14.30 -1.70
N THR A 133 -9.69 13.40 -1.97
CA THR A 133 -10.38 12.61 -0.94
C THR A 133 -9.44 11.65 -0.22
N VAL A 134 -8.59 10.91 -0.96
CA VAL A 134 -7.55 10.05 -0.36
C VAL A 134 -6.68 10.86 0.61
N LYS A 135 -6.26 12.06 0.24
CA LYS A 135 -5.46 12.94 1.10
C LYS A 135 -6.24 13.39 2.33
N ARG A 136 -7.48 13.88 2.15
CA ARG A 136 -8.35 14.35 3.25
C ARG A 136 -8.62 13.26 4.28
N LEU A 137 -8.89 12.05 3.81
CA LEU A 137 -9.22 10.91 4.66
C LEU A 137 -8.00 10.08 5.08
N ASN A 138 -6.79 10.44 4.67
CA ASN A 138 -5.59 9.58 4.79
C ASN A 138 -5.77 8.18 4.20
N GLY A 139 -6.65 8.00 3.21
CA GLY A 139 -6.93 6.70 2.58
C GLY A 139 -7.69 5.72 3.46
N LEU A 140 -8.42 6.20 4.46
CA LEU A 140 -9.36 5.39 5.26
C LEU A 140 -10.58 4.98 4.44
N GLY A 141 -11.04 3.73 4.58
CA GLY A 141 -12.20 3.21 3.83
C GLY A 141 -11.88 2.90 2.36
N LEU A 142 -10.60 2.88 1.98
CA LEU A 142 -10.19 2.80 0.58
C LEU A 142 -10.13 1.34 0.12
N TRP A 143 -10.74 1.09 -1.03
CA TRP A 143 -10.61 -0.13 -1.79
C TRP A 143 -9.68 0.07 -2.98
N ILE A 144 -8.78 -0.89 -3.19
CA ILE A 144 -7.83 -0.91 -4.31
C ILE A 144 -7.93 -2.26 -5.00
N LYS A 145 -8.43 -2.27 -6.23
CA LYS A 145 -8.45 -3.44 -7.09
C LYS A 145 -7.18 -3.48 -7.92
N VAL A 146 -6.36 -4.50 -7.68
CA VAL A 146 -5.11 -4.76 -8.40
C VAL A 146 -5.30 -5.99 -9.27
N THR A 147 -5.09 -5.84 -10.57
CA THR A 147 -5.11 -6.97 -11.52
C THR A 147 -3.77 -7.02 -12.23
N ASN A 148 -3.12 -8.19 -12.22
CA ASN A 148 -1.81 -8.41 -12.85
C ASN A 148 -0.78 -7.34 -12.44
N GLY A 149 -0.75 -7.01 -11.13
CA GLY A 149 0.16 -6.04 -10.54
C GLY A 149 -0.13 -4.56 -10.85
N LYS A 150 -1.22 -4.24 -11.56
CA LYS A 150 -1.63 -2.86 -11.89
C LYS A 150 -2.93 -2.50 -11.17
N VAL A 151 -3.01 -1.28 -10.65
CA VAL A 151 -4.27 -0.78 -10.10
C VAL A 151 -5.24 -0.51 -11.25
N VAL A 152 -6.33 -1.27 -11.31
CA VAL A 152 -7.37 -1.09 -12.33
C VAL A 152 -8.51 -0.22 -11.83
N GLU A 153 -8.76 -0.22 -10.53
CA GLU A 153 -9.82 0.58 -9.90
C GLU A 153 -9.49 0.92 -8.46
N MET A 154 -9.90 2.11 -8.03
CA MET A 154 -9.92 2.54 -6.64
C MET A 154 -11.30 3.07 -6.29
N SER A 155 -11.79 2.72 -5.11
CA SER A 155 -13.10 3.15 -4.66
C SER A 155 -13.19 3.49 -3.18
N PHE A 156 -14.08 4.42 -2.87
CA PHE A 156 -14.66 4.58 -1.54
C PHE A 156 -16.08 4.03 -1.55
N HIS A 157 -16.48 3.46 -0.43
CA HIS A 157 -17.82 2.91 -0.21
C HIS A 157 -18.40 3.67 0.98
N SER A 158 -19.54 4.32 0.80
CA SER A 158 -20.36 4.89 1.88
C SER A 158 -21.42 3.89 2.32
#